data_AF-A0A7V5VY80-F1
#
_entry.id   AF-A0A7V5VY80-F1
#
_cell.length_a   1.000
_cell.length_b   1.000
_cell.length_c   1.000
_cell.angle_alpha   90.00
_cell.angle_beta   90.00
_cell.angle_gamma   90.00
#
_symmetry.space_group_name_H-M   'P 1'
#
loop_
_entity.id
_entity.type
_entity.pdbx_description
1 polymer ?
#
loop_
_entity_poly.entity_id
_entity_poly.type
_entity_poly.pdbx_seq_one_letter_code
_entity_poly.pdbx_strand_id
1 'polypeptide(L)' 'MNEKKYLLSLQVRELIGIGASIAGNCLPCLRYHFDEALRVGCSLDEINEAIELAKMVKERPIKDVYKLADDLLKREKEKV' A
#
# COMPACT_ATOMS: atom_id res chain seq x y z
N MET A 1 20.32 -2.18 27.46
CA MET A 1 19.64 -2.00 26.16
C MET A 1 18.28 -1.38 26.46
N ASN A 2 18.00 -0.18 25.95
CA ASN A 2 16.68 0.44 26.14
C ASN A 2 15.66 -0.33 25.30
N GLU A 3 14.74 -1.03 25.95
CA GLU A 3 13.56 -1.55 25.28
C GLU A 3 12.73 -0.36 24.79
N LYS A 4 12.76 -0.08 23.47
CA LYS A 4 11.79 0.82 22.86
C LYS A 4 10.42 0.16 22.98
N LYS A 5 9.62 0.64 23.95
CA LYS A 5 8.21 0.28 24.07
C LYS A 5 7.44 0.97 22.94
N TYR A 6 7.14 0.24 21.89
CA TYR A 6 6.27 0.71 20.82
C TYR A 6 4.82 0.74 21.31
N LEU A 7 4.07 1.78 20.92
CA LEU A 7 2.64 1.91 21.22
C LEU A 7 1.78 0.93 20.38
N LEU A 8 2.23 0.64 19.16
CA LEU A 8 1.59 -0.33 18.28
C LEU A 8 2.17 -1.72 18.55
N SER A 9 1.30 -2.74 18.52
CA SER A 9 1.75 -4.14 18.56
C SER A 9 2.62 -4.45 17.35
N LEU A 10 3.44 -5.49 17.46
CA LEU A 10 4.28 -5.94 16.34
C LEU A 10 3.42 -6.29 15.12
N GLN A 11 2.30 -7.00 15.32
CA GLN A 11 1.36 -7.34 14.22
C GLN A 11 0.86 -6.09 13.49
N VAL A 12 0.37 -5.08 14.23
CA VAL A 12 -0.12 -3.84 13.63
C VAL A 12 0.97 -3.12 12.85
N ARG A 13 2.21 -3.13 13.35
CA ARG A 13 3.34 -2.50 12.65
C ARG A 13 3.68 -3.19 11.34
N GLU A 14 3.68 -4.53 11.30
CA GLU A 14 3.98 -5.26 10.07
C GLU A 14 2.84 -5.12 9.05
N LEU A 15 1.57 -5.16 9.46
CA LEU A 15 0.44 -4.90 8.56
C LEU A 15 0.48 -3.47 7.97
N ILE A 16 0.83 -2.46 8.77
CA ILE A 16 1.07 -1.09 8.27
C ILE A 16 2.26 -1.07 7.30
N GLY A 17 3.33 -1.80 7.61
CA GLY A 17 4.52 -1.94 6.76
C GLY A 17 4.20 -2.53 5.39
N ILE A 18 3.37 -3.58 5.34
CA ILE A 18 2.86 -4.16 4.09
C ILE A 18 2.09 -3.11 3.28
N GLY A 19 1.14 -2.42 3.92
CA GLY A 19 0.33 -1.41 3.24
C GLY A 19 1.16 -0.24 2.69
N ALA A 20 2.09 0.27 3.48
CA ALA A 20 3.02 1.34 3.08
C ALA A 20 3.94 0.88 1.94
N SER A 21 4.40 -0.37 1.97
CA SER A 21 5.25 -0.95 0.91
C SER A 21 4.53 -1.02 -0.43
N ILE A 22 3.25 -1.43 -0.43
CA ILE A 22 2.41 -1.47 -1.62
C ILE A 22 2.19 -0.05 -2.17
N ALA A 23 1.79 0.89 -1.31
CA ALA A 23 1.57 2.28 -1.68
C ALA A 23 2.85 2.92 -2.28
N GLY A 24 4.00 2.63 -1.68
CA GLY A 24 5.30 3.15 -2.11
C GLY A 24 6.01 2.36 -3.22
N ASN A 25 5.41 1.29 -3.76
CA ASN A 25 6.04 0.39 -4.75
C ASN A 25 7.36 -0.26 -4.27
N CYS A 26 7.59 -0.39 -2.96
CA CYS A 26 8.83 -0.96 -2.44
C CYS A 26 8.76 -2.50 -2.37
N LEU A 27 9.16 -3.17 -3.45
CA LEU A 27 9.21 -4.64 -3.50
C LEU A 27 10.05 -5.31 -2.39
N PRO A 28 11.29 -4.87 -2.09
CA PRO A 28 12.05 -5.48 -1.00
C PRO A 28 11.40 -5.24 0.37
N CYS A 29 10.82 -4.06 0.60
CA CYS A 29 10.08 -3.77 1.84
C CYS A 29 8.85 -4.67 1.98
N LEU A 30 8.10 -4.87 0.89
CA LEU A 30 6.92 -5.74 0.89
C LEU A 30 7.29 -7.18 1.27
N ARG A 31 8.37 -7.71 0.70
CA ARG A 31 8.87 -9.05 1.06
C ARG A 31 9.21 -9.14 2.54
N TYR A 32 9.99 -8.19 3.03
CA TYR A 32 10.40 -8.14 4.43
C TYR A 32 9.20 -8.08 5.39
N HIS A 33 8.29 -7.14 5.19
CA HIS A 33 7.14 -6.96 6.08
C HIS A 33 6.13 -8.12 5.98
N PHE A 34 6.03 -8.78 4.83
CA PHE A 34 5.21 -9.98 4.68
C PHE A 34 5.78 -11.14 5.52
N ASP A 35 7.08 -11.41 5.38
CA ASP A 35 7.75 -12.48 6.14
C ASP A 35 7.70 -12.19 7.66
N GLU A 36 7.91 -10.94 8.06
CA GLU A 36 7.83 -10.53 9.45
C GLU A 36 6.42 -10.59 10.02
N ALA A 37 5.38 -10.23 9.25
CA ALA A 37 3.98 -10.35 9.66
C ALA A 37 3.63 -11.80 10.02
N LEU A 38 4.05 -12.76 9.19
CA LEU A 38 3.89 -14.18 9.48
C LEU A 38 4.65 -14.58 10.76
N ARG A 39 5.90 -14.10 10.91
CA ARG A 39 6.76 -14.40 12.06
C ARG A 39 6.16 -13.90 13.38
N VAL A 40 5.48 -12.75 13.38
CA VAL A 40 4.83 -12.17 14.57
C VAL A 40 3.40 -12.66 14.78
N GLY A 41 2.94 -13.60 13.96
CA GLY A 41 1.68 -14.31 14.16
C GLY A 41 0.45 -13.68 13.51
N CYS A 42 0.62 -12.80 12.52
CA CYS A 42 -0.50 -12.39 11.66
C CYS A 42 -1.01 -13.60 10.86
N SER A 43 -2.33 -13.71 10.77
CA SER A 43 -2.98 -14.65 9.87
C SER A 43 -2.88 -14.20 8.41
N LEU A 44 -3.02 -15.14 7.48
CA LEU A 44 -3.08 -14.81 6.05
C LEU A 44 -4.29 -13.93 5.71
N ASP A 45 -5.40 -14.06 6.45
CA ASP A 45 -6.59 -13.24 6.24
C ASP A 45 -6.34 -11.77 6.62
N GLU A 46 -5.69 -11.51 7.76
CA GLU A 46 -5.29 -10.14 8.16
C GLU A 46 -4.30 -9.52 7.16
N ILE A 47 -3.32 -10.30 6.69
CA ILE A 47 -2.38 -9.85 5.67
C ILE A 47 -3.10 -9.54 4.37
N ASN A 48 -4.02 -10.41 3.93
CA ASN A 48 -4.80 -10.20 2.72
C ASN A 48 -5.70 -8.96 2.81
N GLU A 49 -6.34 -8.73 3.96
CA GLU A 49 -7.12 -7.52 4.20
C GLU A 49 -6.26 -6.25 4.10
N ALA A 50 -5.06 -6.25 4.69
CA ALA A 50 -4.12 -5.13 4.57
C ALA A 50 -3.68 -4.88 3.12
N ILE A 51 -3.46 -5.96 2.35
CA ILE A 51 -3.11 -5.88 0.92
C ILE A 51 -4.26 -5.27 0.11
N GLU A 52 -5.49 -5.75 0.29
CA GLU A 52 -6.65 -5.23 -0.46
C GLU A 52 -6.94 -3.77 -0.10
N LEU A 53 -6.80 -3.38 1.18
CA LEU A 53 -6.90 -1.99 1.59
C LEU A 53 -5.83 -1.12 0.91
N ALA A 54 -4.58 -1.58 0.89
CA ALA A 54 -3.48 -0.84 0.27
C ALA A 54 -3.64 -0.73 -1.26
N LYS A 55 -4.12 -1.79 -1.91
CA LYS A 55 -4.45 -1.80 -3.34
C LYS A 55 -5.55 -0.79 -3.65
N MET A 56 -6.63 -0.76 -2.88
CA MET A 56 -7.71 0.21 -3.04
C MET A 56 -7.17 1.65 -2.99
N VAL A 57 -6.31 1.97 -2.02
CA VAL A 57 -5.68 3.29 -1.92
C VAL A 57 -4.77 3.57 -3.11
N LYS A 58 -3.96 2.59 -3.52
CA LYS A 58 -3.01 2.71 -4.64
C LYS A 58 -3.70 2.89 -6.00
N GLU A 59 -4.90 2.34 -6.17
CA GLU A 59 -5.68 2.50 -7.40
C GLU A 59 -6.13 3.95 -7.62
N ARG A 60 -6.25 4.77 -6.57
CA ARG A 60 -6.76 6.13 -6.71
C ARG A 60 -5.85 7.03 -7.57
N PRO A 61 -4.54 7.16 -7.28
CA PRO A 61 -3.64 7.96 -8.11
C PRO A 61 -3.62 7.53 -9.58
N ILE A 62 -3.62 6.23 -9.89
CA ILE A 62 -3.57 5.77 -11.29
C ILE A 62 -4.87 6.10 -12.03
N LYS A 63 -6.03 6.03 -11.37
CA LYS A 63 -7.32 6.47 -11.94
C LYS A 63 -7.30 7.97 -12.23
N ASP A 64 -6.75 8.79 -11.33
CA ASP A 64 -6.64 10.23 -11.52
C ASP A 64 -5.68 10.58 -12.68
N VAL A 65 -4.58 9.83 -12.86
CA VAL A 65 -3.66 9.98 -14.00
C VAL A 65 -4.36 9.69 -15.33
N TYR A 66 -5.10 8.59 -15.44
CA TYR A 66 -5.82 8.26 -16.68
C TYR A 66 -6.94 9.25 -16.97
N LYS A 67 -7.68 9.68 -15.95
CA LYS A 67 -8.69 10.72 -16.10
C LYS A 67 -8.08 12.00 -16.67
N LEU A 68 -6.94 12.43 -16.14
CA LEU A 68 -6.25 13.61 -16.67
C LEU A 68 -5.81 13.40 -18.12
N ALA A 69 -5.28 12.23 -18.47
CA ALA A 69 -4.90 11.93 -19.84
C ALA A 69 -6.10 12.05 -20.82
N ASP A 70 -7.25 11.52 -20.43
CA ASP A 70 -8.50 11.61 -21.22
C ASP A 70 -8.98 13.06 -21.36
N ASP A 71 -8.97 13.82 -20.26
CA ASP A 71 -9.35 15.24 -20.25
C ASP A 71 -8.47 16.07 -21.20
N LEU A 72 -7.16 15.81 -21.21
CA LEU A 72 -6.21 16.46 -22.11
C LEU A 72 -6.50 16.13 -23.59
N LEU A 73 -6.78 14.86 -23.91
CA LEU A 73 -7.13 14.44 -25.28
C LEU A 73 -8.42 15.09 -25.75
N LYS A 74 -9.44 15.14 -24.89
CA LYS A 74 -10.73 15.77 -25.20
C LYS A 74 -10.57 17.25 -25.49
N ARG A 75 -9.80 17.96 -24.66
CA ARG A 75 -9.53 19.40 -24.83
C ARG A 75 -8.91 19.72 -26.18
N GLU A 76 -7.98 18.92 -26.69
CA GLU A 76 -7.35 19.18 -27.99
C GLU A 76 -8.30 18.85 -29.17
N LYS A 77 -9.17 17.85 -29.04
CA LYS A 77 -10.19 17.54 -30.07
C LYS A 77 -11.24 18.64 -30.23
N GLU A 78 -11.62 19.31 -29.14
CA GLU A 78 -12.62 20.38 -29.14
C GLU A 78 -12.11 21.71 -29.74
N LYS A 79 -10.80 21.85 -29.97
CA LYS A 79 -10.20 23.02 -30.63
C LYS A 79 -10.22 22.94 -32.16
N VAL A 80 -10.52 21.77 -32.73
CA VAL A 80 -10.57 21.49 -34.17
C VAL A 80 -12.00 21.55 -34.65
#